data_AF-A0AB34J1I7-F1
#
_entry.id   AF-A0AB34J1I7-F1
#
_cell.length_a   1.000
_cell.length_b   1.000
_cell.length_c   1.000
_cell.angle_alpha   90.00
_cell.angle_beta   90.00
_cell.angle_gamma   90.00
#
_symmetry.space_group_name_H-M   'P 1'
#
loop_
_entity.id
_entity.type
_entity.pdbx_description
1 polymer ?
#
loop_
_entity_poly.entity_id
_entity_poly.type
_entity_poly.pdbx_seq_one_letter_code
_entity_poly.pdbx_strand_id
1 'polypeptide(L)'
;MTEMPNGEWRVELYKEIQTHFNRQHVACEILSTSKNIMNEVMCTAEDIGAPIYYTDTDSMHMEYADVNRLADEFKTRYGHTLIGKQLGQFHVDFDFDGAVGEIYSEEAVFIGKKTYIDVLRDEAGNRAYHIRCKGIPSKCIDHTVRTQYAHDPLRCFMDFYVGKSVVFNLSAGGSAVFKISKRHTVSTVELKRKVGFPPDVDRC
;
A
#
# COMPACT_ATOMS: atom_id res chain seq x y z
N MET A 1 -28.11 -10.83 -41.74
CA MET A 1 -28.90 -11.77 -42.57
C MET A 1 -29.48 -10.97 -43.70
N THR A 2 -29.25 -11.40 -44.93
CA THR A 2 -29.53 -10.61 -46.14
C THR A 2 -30.30 -11.47 -47.12
N GLU A 3 -31.46 -11.00 -47.58
CA GLU A 3 -32.27 -11.68 -48.59
C GLU A 3 -31.61 -11.54 -49.96
N MET A 4 -31.42 -12.66 -50.66
CA MET A 4 -30.77 -12.73 -51.95
C MET A 4 -31.82 -12.64 -53.08
N PRO A 5 -31.45 -12.19 -54.29
CA PRO A 5 -32.40 -12.01 -55.41
C PRO A 5 -33.14 -13.28 -55.85
N ASN A 6 -32.67 -14.47 -55.45
CA ASN A 6 -33.30 -15.77 -55.72
C ASN A 6 -34.30 -16.20 -54.63
N GLY A 7 -34.59 -15.35 -53.65
CA GLY A 7 -35.49 -15.65 -52.52
C GLY A 7 -34.85 -16.48 -51.41
N GLU A 8 -33.54 -16.75 -51.48
CA GLU A 8 -32.79 -17.42 -50.41
C GLU A 8 -32.19 -16.41 -49.43
N TRP A 9 -31.84 -16.88 -48.23
CA TRP A 9 -31.26 -16.03 -47.20
C TRP A 9 -29.78 -16.32 -47.01
N ARG A 10 -28.97 -15.27 -47.04
CA ARG A 10 -27.55 -15.33 -46.63
C ARG A 10 -27.43 -14.94 -45.16
N VAL A 11 -26.82 -15.83 -44.36
CA VAL A 11 -26.44 -15.54 -42.98
C VAL A 11 -24.91 -15.55 -42.90
N GLU A 12 -24.33 -14.44 -42.46
CA GLU A 12 -22.91 -14.37 -42.15
C GLU A 12 -22.70 -14.79 -40.69
N LEU A 13 -22.05 -15.93 -40.50
CA LEU A 13 -21.65 -16.46 -39.20
C LEU A 13 -20.19 -16.11 -38.97
N TYR A 14 -19.91 -15.24 -38.02
CA TYR A 14 -18.55 -14.99 -37.57
C TYR A 14 -18.18 -16.03 -36.52
N LYS A 15 -17.10 -16.77 -36.73
CA LYS A 15 -16.54 -17.65 -35.70
C LYS A 15 -15.93 -16.77 -34.61
N GLU A 16 -16.55 -16.74 -33.44
CA GLU A 16 -15.98 -16.04 -32.30
C GLU A 16 -14.62 -16.64 -31.93
N ILE A 17 -13.62 -15.78 -31.71
CA ILE A 17 -12.33 -16.18 -31.14
C ILE A 17 -12.51 -16.30 -29.62
N GLN A 18 -13.17 -17.36 -29.17
CA GLN A 18 -13.28 -17.71 -27.74
C GLN A 18 -12.06 -18.54 -27.27
N THR A 19 -10.86 -18.23 -27.74
CA THR A 19 -9.61 -18.93 -27.35
C THR A 19 -8.85 -18.20 -26.24
N HIS A 20 -9.44 -17.18 -25.65
CA HIS A 20 -8.85 -16.46 -24.53
C HIS A 20 -9.00 -17.27 -23.24
N PHE A 21 -7.89 -17.86 -22.78
CA PHE A 21 -7.84 -18.57 -21.49
C PHE A 21 -7.89 -17.62 -20.28
N ASN A 22 -7.86 -16.31 -20.49
CA ASN A 22 -7.93 -15.34 -19.41
C ASN A 22 -9.39 -15.01 -19.05
N ARG A 23 -9.77 -15.21 -17.79
CA ARG A 23 -11.10 -14.84 -17.29
C ARG A 23 -11.10 -13.41 -16.74
N GLN A 24 -10.84 -12.44 -17.61
CA GLN A 24 -10.70 -11.03 -17.20
C GLN A 24 -11.97 -10.47 -16.54
N HIS A 25 -13.14 -10.90 -16.98
CA HIS A 25 -14.42 -10.54 -16.35
C HIS A 25 -14.47 -10.93 -14.86
N VAL A 26 -13.98 -12.12 -14.51
CA VAL A 26 -13.90 -12.55 -13.10
C VAL A 26 -12.94 -11.65 -12.31
N ALA A 27 -11.81 -11.27 -12.89
CA ALA A 27 -10.86 -10.36 -12.24
C ALA A 27 -11.47 -8.97 -11.97
N CYS A 28 -12.29 -8.45 -12.89
CA CYS A 28 -13.02 -7.21 -12.69
C CYS A 28 -14.01 -7.30 -11.52
N GLU A 29 -14.77 -8.40 -11.43
CA GLU A 29 -15.71 -8.62 -10.32
C GLU A 29 -15.01 -8.74 -8.97
N ILE A 30 -13.88 -9.45 -8.90
CA ILE A 30 -13.07 -9.55 -7.68
C ILE A 30 -12.57 -8.17 -7.24
N LEU A 31 -12.04 -7.38 -8.18
CA LEU A 31 -11.55 -6.03 -7.88
C LEU A 31 -12.68 -5.09 -7.45
N SER A 32 -13.84 -5.17 -8.11
CA SER A 32 -15.03 -4.39 -7.77
C SER A 32 -15.51 -4.70 -6.34
N THR A 33 -15.63 -6.00 -6.02
CA THR A 33 -16.02 -6.46 -4.69
C THR A 33 -15.04 -6.02 -3.61
N SER A 34 -13.72 -6.14 -3.87
CA SER A 34 -12.68 -5.69 -2.94
C SER A 34 -12.75 -4.20 -2.64
N LYS A 35 -13.02 -3.35 -3.66
CA LYS A 35 -13.20 -1.91 -3.47
C LYS A 35 -14.47 -1.58 -2.68
N ASN A 36 -15.56 -2.30 -2.92
CA ASN A 36 -16.81 -2.09 -2.19
C ASN A 36 -16.63 -2.36 -0.70
N ILE A 37 -15.98 -3.47 -0.32
CA ILE A 37 -15.68 -3.79 1.09
C ILE A 37 -14.91 -2.64 1.76
N MET A 38 -13.88 -2.10 1.09
CA MET A 38 -13.12 -0.99 1.64
C MET A 38 -13.91 0.33 1.70
N ASN A 39 -14.73 0.60 0.68
CA ASN A 39 -15.55 1.81 0.62
C ASN A 39 -16.64 1.81 1.72
N GLU A 40 -17.24 0.68 2.05
CA GLU A 40 -18.22 0.60 3.14
C GLU A 40 -17.61 1.09 4.47
N VAL A 41 -16.37 0.68 4.74
CA VAL A 41 -15.64 1.09 5.95
C VAL A 41 -15.24 2.57 5.87
N MET A 42 -14.68 3.01 4.75
CA MET A 42 -14.23 4.40 4.56
C MET A 42 -15.39 5.40 4.62
N CYS A 43 -16.51 5.12 3.94
CA CYS A 43 -17.69 5.98 3.98
C CYS A 43 -18.33 5.99 5.37
N THR A 44 -18.34 4.84 6.08
CA THR A 44 -18.82 4.81 7.46
C THR A 44 -17.96 5.68 8.37
N ALA A 45 -16.62 5.63 8.21
CA ALA A 45 -15.69 6.46 8.95
C ALA A 45 -15.91 7.97 8.65
N GLU A 46 -16.07 8.32 7.38
CA GLU A 46 -16.38 9.70 6.95
C GLU A 46 -17.68 10.21 7.57
N ASP A 47 -18.76 9.43 7.52
CA ASP A 47 -20.08 9.83 8.03
C ASP A 47 -20.09 10.07 9.55
N ILE A 48 -19.30 9.31 10.31
CA ILE A 48 -19.16 9.50 11.77
C ILE A 48 -18.07 10.50 12.15
N GLY A 49 -17.47 11.19 11.17
CA GLY A 49 -16.37 12.13 11.38
C GLY A 49 -15.11 11.51 11.97
N ALA A 50 -14.84 10.23 11.69
CA ALA A 50 -13.58 9.56 12.04
C ALA A 50 -12.57 9.74 10.90
N PRO A 51 -11.54 10.60 11.06
CA PRO A 51 -10.62 10.91 9.99
C PRO A 51 -9.73 9.69 9.65
N ILE A 52 -9.63 9.39 8.36
CA ILE A 52 -8.66 8.44 7.81
C ILE A 52 -7.54 9.25 7.15
N TYR A 53 -6.32 9.07 7.63
CA TYR A 53 -5.14 9.84 7.19
C TYR A 53 -4.44 9.25 5.97
N TYR A 54 -4.51 7.92 5.81
CA TYR A 54 -3.84 7.21 4.73
C TYR A 54 -4.61 5.94 4.36
N THR A 55 -4.56 5.56 3.08
CA THR A 55 -5.16 4.31 2.59
C THR A 55 -4.26 3.64 1.54
N ASP A 56 -4.17 2.31 1.58
CA ASP A 56 -3.52 1.51 0.53
C ASP A 56 -4.23 0.17 0.36
N THR A 57 -5.02 0.05 -0.71
CA THR A 57 -5.72 -1.16 -1.15
C THR A 57 -6.67 -1.77 -0.11
N ASP A 58 -6.13 -2.44 0.89
CA ASP A 58 -6.80 -3.20 1.95
C ASP A 58 -6.46 -2.70 3.37
N SER A 59 -5.76 -1.56 3.47
CA SER A 59 -5.34 -0.94 4.75
C SER A 59 -5.70 0.53 4.82
N MET A 60 -5.84 1.03 6.05
CA MET A 60 -6.08 2.43 6.35
C MET A 60 -5.45 2.82 7.69
N HIS A 61 -5.00 4.07 7.81
CA HIS A 61 -4.50 4.65 9.04
C HIS A 61 -5.52 5.64 9.58
N MET A 62 -5.93 5.45 10.84
CA MET A 62 -6.87 6.31 11.55
C MET A 62 -6.53 6.35 13.04
N GLU A 63 -7.17 7.24 13.78
CA GLU A 63 -7.01 7.31 15.23
C GLU A 63 -7.52 6.03 15.92
N TYR A 64 -6.71 5.47 16.81
CA TYR A 64 -7.07 4.23 17.53
C TYR A 64 -8.36 4.39 18.35
N ALA A 65 -8.59 5.59 18.90
CA ALA A 65 -9.78 5.91 19.68
C ALA A 65 -11.08 5.81 18.88
N ASP A 66 -11.04 6.03 17.56
CA ASP A 66 -12.22 6.02 16.69
C ASP A 66 -12.56 4.61 16.17
N VAL A 67 -11.66 3.63 16.31
CA VAL A 67 -11.83 2.25 15.80
C VAL A 67 -13.08 1.58 16.38
N ASN A 68 -13.31 1.71 17.68
CA ASN A 68 -14.49 1.11 18.34
C ASN A 68 -15.79 1.78 17.86
N ARG A 69 -15.79 3.12 17.71
CA ARG A 69 -16.95 3.86 17.19
C ARG A 69 -17.29 3.44 15.77
N LEU A 70 -16.26 3.28 14.92
CA LEU A 70 -16.40 2.78 13.56
C LEU A 70 -16.96 1.35 13.54
N ALA A 71 -16.45 0.46 14.40
CA ALA A 71 -16.90 -0.92 14.47
C ALA A 71 -18.38 -1.05 14.88
N ASP A 72 -18.82 -0.25 15.86
CA ASP A 72 -20.20 -0.21 16.35
C ASP A 72 -21.17 0.31 15.27
N GLU A 73 -20.81 1.41 14.60
CA GLU A 73 -21.62 1.97 13.51
C GLU A 73 -21.67 1.00 12.31
N PHE A 74 -20.53 0.41 11.93
CA PHE A 74 -20.46 -0.55 10.84
C PHE A 74 -21.36 -1.76 11.11
N LYS A 75 -21.35 -2.27 12.34
CA LYS A 75 -22.24 -3.35 12.78
C LYS A 75 -23.72 -2.94 12.74
N THR A 76 -24.03 -1.69 13.08
CA THR A 76 -25.40 -1.16 13.03
C THR A 76 -25.92 -1.05 11.60
N ARG A 77 -25.08 -0.61 10.66
CA ARG A 77 -25.45 -0.42 9.25
C ARG A 77 -25.56 -1.73 8.47
N TYR A 78 -24.58 -2.62 8.65
CA TYR A 78 -24.43 -3.81 7.79
C TYR A 78 -24.70 -5.13 8.51
N GLY A 79 -24.83 -5.13 9.85
CA GLY A 79 -25.04 -6.37 10.63
C GLY A 79 -23.80 -7.28 10.70
N HIS A 80 -22.64 -6.80 10.27
CA HIS A 80 -21.38 -7.55 10.21
C HIS A 80 -20.39 -7.06 11.27
N THR A 81 -19.54 -7.95 11.76
CA THR A 81 -18.50 -7.60 12.73
C THR A 81 -17.26 -7.10 11.99
N LEU A 82 -16.94 -5.81 12.13
CA LEU A 82 -15.82 -5.19 11.44
C LEU A 82 -14.46 -5.69 11.93
N ILE A 83 -14.24 -5.73 13.26
CA ILE A 83 -12.93 -6.03 13.85
C ILE A 83 -12.83 -7.52 14.22
N GLY A 84 -11.76 -8.18 13.82
CA GLY A 84 -11.47 -9.57 14.15
C GLY A 84 -10.50 -10.24 13.18
N LYS A 85 -10.41 -11.57 13.28
CA LYS A 85 -9.44 -12.39 12.52
C LYS A 85 -10.07 -13.23 11.41
N GLN A 86 -11.39 -13.13 11.20
CA GLN A 86 -12.08 -13.89 10.16
C GLN A 86 -11.97 -13.16 8.81
N LEU A 87 -12.29 -13.88 7.73
CA LEU A 87 -12.31 -13.32 6.38
C LEU A 87 -13.27 -12.12 6.31
N GLY A 88 -12.80 -11.01 5.75
CA GLY A 88 -13.56 -9.76 5.64
C GLY A 88 -13.55 -8.89 6.90
N GLN A 89 -12.86 -9.31 7.97
CA GLN A 89 -12.65 -8.50 9.16
C GLN A 89 -11.30 -7.77 9.12
N PHE A 90 -11.24 -6.65 9.83
CA PHE A 90 -10.08 -5.80 9.98
C PHE A 90 -9.44 -6.02 11.34
N HIS A 91 -8.12 -5.82 11.41
CA HIS A 91 -7.35 -5.84 12.64
C HIS A 91 -6.16 -4.90 12.50
N VAL A 92 -5.56 -4.52 13.61
CA VAL A 92 -4.30 -3.77 13.60
C VAL A 92 -3.19 -4.69 13.10
N ASP A 93 -2.54 -4.29 12.00
CA ASP A 93 -1.46 -5.04 11.33
C ASP A 93 -0.09 -4.42 11.65
N PHE A 94 0.19 -4.21 12.93
CA PHE A 94 1.49 -3.78 13.41
C PHE A 94 2.17 -4.89 14.19
N ASP A 95 3.44 -5.15 13.87
CA ASP A 95 4.29 -6.12 14.54
C ASP A 95 5.74 -5.62 14.67
N PHE A 96 6.44 -6.09 15.70
CA PHE A 96 7.89 -6.01 15.80
C PHE A 96 8.45 -7.02 16.81
N ASP A 97 9.71 -7.39 16.64
CA ASP A 97 10.38 -8.37 17.50
C ASP A 97 10.45 -7.90 18.95
N GLY A 98 9.94 -8.73 19.86
CA GLY A 98 9.95 -8.47 21.31
C GLY A 98 8.79 -7.59 21.80
N ALA A 99 7.80 -7.30 20.94
CA ALA A 99 6.61 -6.56 21.34
C ALA A 99 5.79 -7.30 22.42
N VAL A 100 5.23 -6.52 23.35
CA VAL A 100 4.39 -6.99 24.44
C VAL A 100 3.02 -6.31 24.37
N GLY A 101 1.96 -7.12 24.24
CA GLY A 101 0.58 -6.63 24.24
C GLY A 101 0.16 -5.99 22.92
N GLU A 102 -0.72 -5.00 22.98
CA GLU A 102 -1.17 -4.24 21.82
C GLU A 102 -0.09 -3.28 21.31
N ILE A 103 0.04 -3.19 19.99
CA ILE A 103 0.94 -2.27 19.31
C ILE A 103 0.12 -1.17 18.66
N TYR A 104 0.53 0.08 18.85
CA TYR A 104 -0.07 1.25 18.23
C TYR A 104 1.00 2.20 17.69
N SER A 105 0.61 3.05 16.75
CA SER A 105 1.46 4.13 16.22
C SER A 105 1.31 5.35 17.12
N GLU A 106 2.42 5.82 17.70
CA GLU A 106 2.48 7.04 18.52
C GLU A 106 2.62 8.29 17.62
N GLU A 107 3.36 8.17 16.53
CA GLU A 107 3.58 9.23 15.56
C GLU A 107 3.66 8.63 14.15
N ALA A 108 3.03 9.27 13.16
CA ALA A 108 3.10 8.84 11.77
C ALA A 108 3.40 10.00 10.83
N VAL A 109 4.20 9.75 9.78
CA VAL A 109 4.52 10.72 8.73
C VAL A 109 4.18 10.12 7.37
N PHE A 110 3.11 10.64 6.76
CA PHE A 110 2.67 10.26 5.42
C PHE A 110 3.23 11.23 4.38
N ILE A 111 4.21 10.77 3.59
CA ILE A 111 4.86 11.61 2.57
C ILE A 111 4.11 11.54 1.24
N GLY A 112 3.64 10.34 0.88
CA GLY A 112 2.93 10.09 -0.35
C GLY A 112 2.54 8.63 -0.50
N LYS A 113 1.95 8.28 -1.65
CA LYS A 113 1.49 6.90 -1.89
C LYS A 113 2.63 5.91 -1.70
N LYS A 114 2.43 4.93 -0.81
CA LYS A 114 3.36 3.85 -0.48
C LYS A 114 4.72 4.35 0.05
N THR A 115 4.72 5.55 0.63
CA THR A 115 5.87 6.16 1.31
C THR A 115 5.43 6.82 2.61
N TYR A 116 5.67 6.14 3.72
CA TYR A 116 5.31 6.59 5.06
C TYR A 116 6.17 5.90 6.13
N ILE A 117 6.16 6.46 7.33
CA ILE A 117 6.75 5.88 8.53
C ILE A 117 5.78 6.01 9.70
N ASP A 118 5.68 4.94 10.47
CA ASP A 118 4.98 4.89 11.75
C ASP A 118 6.02 4.61 12.85
N VAL A 119 5.93 5.37 13.95
CA VAL A 119 6.68 5.15 15.18
C VAL A 119 5.80 4.30 16.09
N LEU A 120 6.16 3.03 16.23
CA LEU A 120 5.37 2.07 16.98
C LEU A 120 5.77 2.05 18.46
N ARG A 121 4.75 1.87 19.31
CA ARG A 121 4.86 1.59 20.75
C ARG A 121 4.07 0.33 21.08
N ASP A 122 4.60 -0.43 22.03
CA ASP A 122 3.84 -1.48 22.70
C ASP A 122 3.46 -1.04 24.14
N GLU A 123 2.74 -1.90 24.86
CA GLU A 123 2.31 -1.65 26.23
C GLU A 123 3.48 -1.56 27.23
N ALA A 124 4.62 -2.17 26.91
CA ALA A 124 5.83 -2.11 27.73
C ALA A 124 6.67 -0.85 27.49
N GLY A 125 6.30 -0.03 26.49
CA GLY A 125 7.03 1.19 26.08
C GLY A 125 8.19 0.94 25.13
N ASN A 126 8.35 -0.29 24.62
CA ASN A 126 9.32 -0.61 23.58
C ASN A 126 8.99 0.19 22.31
N ARG A 127 10.04 0.58 21.58
CA ARG A 127 9.91 1.41 20.37
C ARG A 127 10.37 0.64 19.15
N ALA A 128 9.57 0.70 18.09
CA ALA A 128 9.96 0.22 16.77
C ALA A 128 9.53 1.21 15.68
N TYR A 129 9.92 0.92 14.44
CA TYR A 129 9.52 1.70 13.28
C TYR A 129 8.91 0.78 12.23
N HIS A 130 7.72 1.13 11.76
CA HIS A 130 7.14 0.50 10.59
C HIS A 130 7.33 1.44 9.39
N ILE A 131 8.12 0.99 8.42
CA ILE A 131 8.60 1.84 7.32
C ILE A 131 8.13 1.27 5.99
N ARG A 132 7.47 2.11 5.20
CA ARG A 132 7.12 1.83 3.81
C ARG A 132 7.78 2.86 2.90
N CYS A 133 8.60 2.43 1.96
CA CYS A 133 9.15 3.30 0.91
C CYS A 133 9.25 2.52 -0.41
N LYS A 134 8.20 2.57 -1.22
CA LYS A 134 8.11 1.73 -2.41
C LYS A 134 9.25 2.01 -3.40
N GLY A 135 9.97 0.94 -3.74
CA GLY A 135 11.10 1.00 -4.67
C GLY A 135 12.46 1.13 -4.01
N ILE A 136 12.51 1.21 -2.67
CA ILE A 136 13.74 1.15 -1.88
C ILE A 136 13.66 -0.06 -0.95
N PRO A 137 14.59 -1.04 -1.04
CA PRO A 137 14.61 -2.17 -0.11
C PRO A 137 14.92 -1.74 1.33
N SER A 138 14.30 -2.38 2.33
CA SER A 138 14.47 -2.03 3.74
C SER A 138 15.94 -2.02 4.19
N LYS A 139 16.74 -3.00 3.73
CA LYS A 139 18.19 -3.07 4.03
C LYS A 139 18.97 -1.83 3.54
N CYS A 140 18.55 -1.24 2.43
CA CYS A 140 19.17 -0.03 1.87
C CYS A 140 18.73 1.22 2.64
N ILE A 141 17.49 1.25 3.13
CA ILE A 141 17.00 2.28 4.06
C ILE A 141 17.82 2.21 5.34
N ASP A 142 17.92 1.04 5.96
CA ASP A 142 18.70 0.83 7.19
C ASP A 142 20.15 1.28 7.02
N HIS A 143 20.80 0.91 5.91
CA HIS A 143 22.16 1.33 5.63
C HIS A 143 22.27 2.87 5.54
N THR A 144 21.34 3.52 4.86
CA THR A 144 21.33 4.99 4.71
C THR A 144 21.08 5.67 6.05
N VAL A 145 20.13 5.15 6.84
CA VAL A 145 19.79 5.67 8.16
C VAL A 145 20.94 5.52 9.15
N ARG A 146 21.65 4.39 9.13
CA ARG A 146 22.86 4.16 9.94
C ARG A 146 23.99 5.12 9.58
N THR A 147 24.19 5.37 8.29
CA THR A 147 25.34 6.15 7.79
C THR A 147 25.12 7.66 7.81
N GLN A 148 23.89 8.13 7.59
CA GLN A 148 23.58 9.56 7.40
C GLN A 148 22.67 10.15 8.48
N TYR A 149 21.93 9.31 9.22
CA TYR A 149 20.87 9.77 10.13
C TYR A 149 21.03 9.26 11.57
N ALA A 150 22.25 8.88 11.98
CA ALA A 150 22.54 8.43 13.35
C ALA A 150 21.56 7.35 13.87
N HIS A 151 21.20 6.40 13.00
CA HIS A 151 20.26 5.31 13.30
C HIS A 151 18.79 5.73 13.51
N ASP A 152 18.43 6.97 13.19
CA ASP A 152 17.07 7.50 13.34
C ASP A 152 16.37 7.62 11.98
N PRO A 153 15.49 6.67 11.61
CA PRO A 153 14.79 6.71 10.33
C PRO A 153 13.80 7.86 10.23
N LEU A 154 13.25 8.35 11.35
CA LEU A 154 12.29 9.45 11.34
C LEU A 154 12.91 10.71 10.76
N ARG A 155 14.19 10.99 11.05
CA ARG A 155 14.92 12.13 10.45
C ARG A 155 15.01 12.05 8.93
N CYS A 156 15.23 10.85 8.40
CA CYS A 156 15.25 10.62 6.95
C CYS A 156 13.88 10.93 6.33
N PHE A 157 12.79 10.55 6.98
CA PHE A 157 11.44 10.84 6.50
C PHE A 157 11.05 12.30 6.71
N MET A 158 11.51 12.95 7.78
CA MET A 158 11.33 14.40 7.97
C MET A 158 12.04 15.20 6.87
N ASP A 159 13.20 14.74 6.39
CA ASP A 159 13.85 15.34 5.23
C ASP A 159 12.95 15.25 3.98
N PHE A 160 12.28 14.11 3.74
CA PHE A 160 11.27 14.04 2.67
C PHE A 160 10.11 14.99 2.89
N TYR A 161 9.63 15.11 4.13
CA TYR A 161 8.49 15.95 4.49
C TYR A 161 8.76 17.43 4.19
N VAL A 162 9.97 17.92 4.47
CA VAL A 162 10.38 19.31 4.16
C VAL A 162 10.83 19.50 2.70
N GLY A 163 10.66 18.49 1.85
CA GLY A 163 10.92 18.58 0.43
C GLY A 163 12.36 18.27 0.00
N LYS A 164 13.22 17.79 0.90
CA LYS A 164 14.58 17.38 0.54
C LYS A 164 14.56 16.02 -0.14
N SER A 165 15.56 15.82 -0.99
CA SER A 165 15.81 14.54 -1.61
C SER A 165 16.91 13.78 -0.89
N VAL A 166 16.72 12.48 -0.70
CA VAL A 166 17.70 11.55 -0.14
C VAL A 166 18.19 10.61 -1.24
N VAL A 167 19.47 10.27 -1.21
CA VAL A 167 20.07 9.33 -2.16
C VAL A 167 20.31 7.99 -1.48
N PHE A 168 19.60 6.96 -1.93
CA PHE A 168 19.79 5.60 -1.45
C PHE A 168 20.73 4.82 -2.36
N ASN A 169 21.63 4.05 -1.75
CA ASN A 169 22.44 3.07 -2.46
C ASN A 169 21.72 1.71 -2.45
N LEU A 170 21.17 1.32 -3.60
CA LEU A 170 20.40 0.06 -3.76
C LEU A 170 21.29 -1.19 -3.79
N SER A 171 22.60 -1.00 -3.89
CA SER A 171 23.62 -2.05 -3.77
C SER A 171 24.29 -2.10 -2.38
N ALA A 172 23.79 -1.34 -1.41
CA ALA A 172 24.30 -1.35 -0.04
C ALA A 172 23.48 -2.28 0.87
N GLY A 173 23.95 -2.50 2.11
CA GLY A 173 23.25 -3.31 3.10
C GLY A 173 23.18 -4.81 2.76
N GLY A 174 24.15 -5.31 1.99
CA GLY A 174 24.18 -6.70 1.51
C GLY A 174 23.30 -6.99 0.30
N SER A 175 22.69 -5.97 -0.31
CA SER A 175 21.98 -6.09 -1.59
C SER A 175 22.96 -6.08 -2.77
N ALA A 176 22.64 -6.80 -3.85
CA ALA A 176 23.39 -6.76 -5.10
C ALA A 176 22.47 -6.35 -6.25
N VAL A 177 22.99 -5.52 -7.17
CA VAL A 177 22.26 -5.13 -8.38
C VAL A 177 22.96 -5.74 -9.58
N PHE A 178 22.22 -6.57 -10.32
CA PHE A 178 22.73 -7.26 -11.50
C PHE A 178 22.43 -6.47 -12.76
N LYS A 179 23.44 -6.34 -13.61
CA LYS A 179 23.30 -5.81 -14.96
C LYS A 179 23.65 -6.90 -15.97
N ILE A 180 22.71 -7.19 -16.86
CA ILE A 180 22.88 -8.13 -17.97
C ILE A 180 23.31 -7.34 -19.20
N SER A 181 24.44 -7.72 -19.80
CA SER A 181 24.95 -7.12 -21.02
C SER A 181 24.21 -7.67 -22.26
N LYS A 182 24.33 -6.98 -23.41
CA LYS A 182 23.82 -7.49 -24.70
C LYS A 182 24.44 -8.84 -25.11
N ARG A 183 25.58 -9.21 -24.51
CA ARG A 183 26.26 -10.51 -24.70
C ARG A 183 25.86 -11.54 -23.64
N HIS A 184 24.76 -11.29 -22.91
CA HIS A 184 24.26 -12.14 -21.83
C HIS A 184 25.25 -12.37 -20.67
N THR A 185 26.23 -11.48 -20.49
CA THR A 185 27.14 -11.51 -19.33
C THR A 185 26.48 -10.80 -18.15
N VAL A 186 26.57 -11.41 -16.96
CA VAL A 186 26.06 -10.83 -15.71
C VAL A 186 27.20 -10.16 -14.95
N SER A 187 26.97 -8.94 -14.47
CA SER A 187 27.90 -8.20 -13.63
C SER A 187 27.16 -7.50 -12.50
N THR A 188 27.82 -7.29 -11.37
CA THR A 188 27.29 -6.47 -10.28
C THR A 188 27.65 -5.02 -10.51
N VAL A 189 26.68 -4.13 -10.32
CA VAL A 189 26.87 -2.68 -10.49
C VAL A 189 26.41 -1.93 -9.24
N GLU A 190 26.99 -0.76 -9.02
CA GLU A 190 26.46 0.18 -8.04
C GLU A 190 25.23 0.89 -8.62
N LEU A 191 24.14 0.95 -7.86
CA LEU A 191 22.93 1.68 -8.26
C LEU A 191 22.52 2.65 -7.16
N LYS A 192 22.60 3.94 -7.46
CA LYS A 192 22.11 5.01 -6.58
C LYS A 192 20.77 5.50 -7.08
N ARG A 193 19.82 5.69 -6.17
CA ARG A 193 18.49 6.22 -6.46
C ARG A 193 18.24 7.44 -5.60
N LYS A 194 18.08 8.60 -6.25
CA LYS A 194 17.61 9.83 -5.61
C LYS A 194 16.09 9.76 -5.50
N VAL A 195 15.59 9.92 -4.28
CA VAL A 195 14.16 10.00 -3.96
C VAL A 195 13.92 11.34 -3.31
N GLY A 196 12.89 12.06 -3.73
CA GLY A 196 12.48 13.31 -3.14
C GLY A 196 11.02 13.56 -3.48
N PHE A 197 10.36 14.29 -2.61
CA PHE A 197 8.97 14.67 -2.78
C PHE A 197 8.95 16.20 -2.80
N PRO A 198 8.38 16.84 -3.82
CA PRO A 198 8.26 18.28 -3.81
C PRO A 198 7.40 18.70 -2.59
N PRO A 199 7.75 19.78 -1.89
CA PRO A 199 6.90 20.29 -0.82
C PRO A 199 5.56 20.74 -1.44
N ASP A 200 4.45 20.32 -0.84
CA ASP A 200 3.13 20.81 -1.23
C ASP A 200 3.08 22.31 -0.99
N VAL A 201 2.83 23.08 -2.05
CA VAL A 201 2.69 24.54 -1.99
C VAL A 201 1.34 24.95 -1.38
N ASP A 202 0.39 24.01 -1.23
CA ASP A 202 -1.00 24.25 -0.88
C ASP A 202 -1.44 23.68 0.49
N ARG A 203 -0.51 23.39 1.41
CA ARG A 203 -0.88 23.01 2.79
C ARG A 203 -1.23 24.25 3.62
N CYS A 204 -2.42 24.80 3.40
CA CYS A 204 -3.11 25.75 4.29
C CYS A 204 -4.35 25.10 4.88
#